data_AF-A0A7S1IKF3-F1
#
_entry.id   AF-A0A7S1IKF3-F1
#
_cell.length_a   1.000
_cell.length_b   1.000
_cell.length_c   1.000
_cell.angle_alpha   90.00
_cell.angle_beta   90.00
_cell.angle_gamma   90.00
#
_symmetry.space_group_name_H-M   'P 1'
#
loop_
_entity.id
_entity.type
_entity.pdbx_description
1 polymer ?
#
loop_
_entity_poly.entity_id
_entity_poly.type
_entity_poly.pdbx_seq_one_letter_code
_entity_poly.pdbx_strand_id
1 'polypeptide(L)'
;EDAERLQRLAGLYPEGSPERQRAEEAAAQALRGFAVEYPTMSVSIELDHIAGETVGDASETLQEFPVESRASQLIAVTLPLPVGVVLEEVDVEPPTSLPDEADPADAKWLPRTRVVVDDLSPEGSAAKDGTLQKGDVVRGVVATTMVMTYPTWQLMGGGVGRPKVVRVLARTDGRPLDFTVQAIRTNAGRDADGMVTLIVERLAP
;
A
#
# COMPACT_ATOMS: atom_id res chain seq x y z
N GLU A 1 3.80 -27.68 -0.92
CA GLU A 1 3.92 -29.12 -0.61
C GLU A 1 5.32 -29.69 -0.91
N ASP A 2 5.93 -29.45 -2.07
CA ASP A 2 7.25 -30.02 -2.39
C ASP A 2 8.41 -29.49 -1.52
N ALA A 3 8.42 -28.21 -1.18
CA ALA A 3 9.47 -27.63 -0.32
C ALA A 3 9.46 -28.19 1.12
N GLU A 4 8.27 -28.33 1.73
CA GLU A 4 8.14 -28.95 3.06
C GLU A 4 8.53 -30.44 3.06
N ARG A 5 8.25 -31.15 1.97
CA ARG A 5 8.65 -32.55 1.80
C ARG A 5 10.17 -32.68 1.72
N LEU A 6 10.84 -31.76 1.02
CA LEU A 6 12.30 -31.71 0.89
C LEU A 6 12.98 -31.28 2.19
N GLN A 7 12.41 -30.32 2.94
CA GLN A 7 12.92 -29.96 4.27
C GLN A 7 12.79 -31.10 5.28
N ARG A 8 11.67 -31.83 5.26
CA ARG A 8 11.51 -33.06 6.07
C ARG A 8 12.52 -34.14 5.69
N LEU A 9 12.86 -34.27 4.41
CA LEU A 9 13.90 -35.17 3.91
C LEU A 9 15.31 -34.74 4.36
N ALA A 10 15.62 -33.45 4.34
CA ALA A 10 16.90 -32.91 4.82
C ALA A 10 17.14 -33.23 6.30
N GLY A 11 16.09 -33.16 7.12
CA GLY A 11 16.14 -33.51 8.55
C GLY A 11 16.40 -34.99 8.85
N LEU A 12 16.31 -35.88 7.85
CA LEU A 12 16.63 -37.32 7.98
C LEU A 12 18.12 -37.60 7.78
N TYR A 13 18.90 -36.63 7.32
CA TYR A 13 20.33 -36.78 7.07
C TYR A 13 21.18 -36.17 8.20
N PRO A 14 22.35 -36.78 8.53
CA PRO A 14 23.28 -36.25 9.52
C PRO A 14 23.75 -34.82 9.17
N GLU A 15 23.97 -33.99 10.18
CA GLU A 15 24.51 -32.64 9.97
C GLU A 15 25.87 -32.68 9.24
N GLY A 16 26.00 -31.85 8.20
CA GLY A 16 27.21 -31.77 7.38
C GLY A 16 27.36 -32.86 6.31
N SER A 17 26.37 -33.74 6.12
CA SER A 17 26.43 -34.73 5.04
C SER A 17 26.24 -34.07 3.65
N PRO A 18 26.88 -34.60 2.60
CA PRO A 18 26.67 -34.11 1.22
C PRO A 18 25.21 -34.25 0.76
N GLU A 19 24.49 -35.22 1.30
CA GLU A 19 23.10 -35.52 0.98
C GLU A 19 22.16 -34.50 1.62
N ARG A 20 22.46 -34.08 2.85
CA ARG A 20 21.77 -32.99 3.52
C ARG A 20 21.98 -31.68 2.80
N GLN A 21 23.22 -31.37 2.42
CA GLN A 21 23.54 -30.16 1.64
C GLN A 21 22.77 -30.13 0.31
N ARG A 22 22.73 -31.24 -0.43
CA ARG A 22 21.94 -31.30 -1.67
C ARG A 22 20.43 -31.18 -1.43
N ALA A 23 19.90 -31.76 -0.35
CA ALA A 23 18.48 -31.67 -0.02
C ALA A 23 18.09 -30.26 0.45
N GLU A 24 18.95 -29.61 1.23
CA GLU A 24 18.80 -28.21 1.66
C GLU A 24 18.94 -27.25 0.46
N GLU A 25 19.92 -27.47 -0.43
CA GLU A 25 20.07 -26.72 -1.68
C GLU A 25 18.88 -26.94 -2.62
N ALA A 26 18.38 -28.15 -2.77
CA ALA A 26 17.20 -28.44 -3.58
C ALA A 26 15.92 -27.84 -2.98
N ALA A 27 15.77 -27.85 -1.65
CA ALA A 27 14.67 -27.17 -0.97
C ALA A 27 14.78 -25.65 -1.11
N ALA A 28 15.97 -25.09 -0.95
CA ALA A 28 16.25 -23.68 -1.17
C ALA A 28 16.02 -23.28 -2.63
N GLN A 29 16.37 -24.13 -3.60
CA GLN A 29 16.13 -23.88 -5.02
C GLN A 29 14.64 -24.01 -5.39
N ALA A 30 13.92 -24.95 -4.76
CA ALA A 30 12.47 -25.02 -4.87
C ALA A 30 11.81 -23.76 -4.27
N LEU A 31 12.30 -23.27 -3.13
CA LEU A 31 11.85 -22.02 -2.49
C LEU A 31 12.23 -20.76 -3.29
N ARG A 32 13.39 -20.73 -3.97
CA ARG A 32 13.81 -19.64 -4.88
C ARG A 32 12.86 -19.47 -6.07
N GLY A 33 12.17 -20.53 -6.48
CA GLY A 33 11.11 -20.46 -7.49
C GLY A 33 9.80 -19.82 -6.99
N PHE A 34 9.68 -19.56 -5.69
CA PHE A 34 8.53 -18.89 -5.05
C PHE A 34 8.89 -17.46 -4.64
N ALA A 35 9.42 -16.64 -5.56
CA ALA A 35 9.16 -15.21 -5.42
C ALA A 35 7.64 -15.04 -5.39
N VAL A 36 7.09 -14.54 -4.29
CA VAL A 36 5.65 -14.27 -4.20
C VAL A 36 5.37 -13.12 -5.15
N GLU A 37 5.08 -13.44 -6.40
CA GLU A 37 4.58 -12.48 -7.38
C GLU A 37 3.18 -12.07 -6.93
N TYR A 38 3.09 -10.91 -6.29
CA TYR A 38 1.81 -10.27 -6.05
C TYR A 38 1.25 -9.81 -7.40
N PRO A 39 0.04 -10.22 -7.79
CA PRO A 39 -0.60 -9.66 -8.97
C PRO A 39 -0.75 -8.14 -8.80
N THR A 40 -0.56 -7.39 -9.88
CA THR A 40 -0.76 -5.94 -9.89
C THR A 40 -2.12 -5.61 -10.48
N MET A 41 -2.85 -4.70 -9.84
CA MET A 41 -4.08 -4.11 -10.37
C MET A 41 -3.95 -2.60 -10.40
N SER A 42 -4.64 -1.96 -11.35
CA SER A 42 -4.63 -0.52 -11.50
C SER A 42 -5.98 0.09 -11.15
N VAL A 43 -5.94 1.29 -10.58
CA VAL A 43 -7.12 2.09 -10.27
C VAL A 43 -6.89 3.52 -10.76
N SER A 44 -7.93 4.10 -11.32
CA SER A 44 -7.91 5.48 -11.79
C SER A 44 -8.35 6.40 -10.67
N ILE A 45 -7.53 7.39 -10.34
CA ILE A 45 -7.80 8.34 -9.25
C ILE A 45 -7.43 9.76 -9.61
N GLU A 46 -8.23 10.73 -9.16
CA GLU A 46 -7.95 12.14 -9.34
C GLU A 46 -6.92 12.63 -8.30
N LEU A 47 -5.78 13.10 -8.80
CA LEU A 47 -4.68 13.65 -8.01
C LEU A 47 -4.18 14.95 -8.63
N ASP A 48 -3.61 15.83 -7.82
CA ASP A 48 -2.92 17.01 -8.34
C ASP A 48 -1.60 16.58 -8.99
N HIS A 49 -1.38 17.04 -10.22
CA HIS A 49 -0.14 16.74 -10.94
C HIS A 49 1.01 17.60 -10.39
N ILE A 50 2.08 16.96 -9.90
CA ILE A 50 3.27 17.64 -9.40
C ILE A 50 4.46 17.32 -10.32
N ALA A 51 4.89 18.31 -11.12
CA ALA A 51 6.09 18.20 -11.94
C ALA A 51 7.09 19.28 -11.57
N GLY A 52 8.17 18.87 -10.89
CA GLY A 52 9.15 19.80 -10.32
C GLY A 52 8.47 20.74 -9.31
N GLU A 53 8.50 22.03 -9.59
CA GLU A 53 7.92 23.08 -8.74
C GLU A 53 6.52 23.54 -9.20
N THR A 54 5.98 22.90 -10.24
CA THR A 54 4.66 23.23 -10.80
C THR A 54 3.63 22.22 -10.32
N VAL A 55 2.53 22.73 -9.78
CA VAL A 55 1.37 21.95 -9.39
C VAL A 55 0.23 22.28 -10.35
N GLY A 56 -0.09 21.32 -11.22
CA GLY A 56 -1.25 21.36 -12.11
C GLY A 56 -2.56 21.17 -11.36
N ASP A 57 -3.65 21.25 -12.10
CA ASP A 57 -4.97 20.92 -11.57
C ASP A 57 -5.15 19.40 -11.45
N ALA A 58 -6.12 18.98 -10.63
CA ALA A 58 -6.44 17.58 -10.45
C ALA A 58 -6.72 16.90 -11.80
N SER A 59 -5.99 15.82 -12.06
CA SER A 59 -6.12 15.03 -13.28
C SER A 59 -6.27 13.56 -12.91
N GLU A 60 -7.11 12.86 -13.67
CA GLU A 60 -7.25 11.42 -13.56
C GLU A 60 -5.91 10.74 -13.85
N THR A 61 -5.40 10.00 -12.85
CA THR A 61 -4.10 9.34 -12.88
C THR A 61 -4.29 7.85 -12.61
N LEU A 62 -3.74 7.02 -13.50
CA LEU A 62 -3.71 5.58 -13.30
C LEU A 62 -2.62 5.22 -12.29
N GLN A 63 -2.99 4.51 -11.22
CA GLN A 63 -2.08 4.07 -10.17
C GLN A 63 -2.11 2.56 -10.03
N GLU A 64 -0.94 1.95 -9.89
CA GLU A 64 -0.77 0.50 -9.79
C GLU A 64 -0.50 0.09 -8.35
N PHE A 65 -1.17 -0.98 -7.92
CA PHE A 65 -1.02 -1.57 -6.59
C PHE A 65 -0.80 -3.09 -6.68
N PRO A 66 0.12 -3.64 -5.87
CA PRO A 66 0.14 -5.07 -5.62
C PRO A 66 -1.12 -5.45 -4.84
N VAL A 67 -1.75 -6.54 -5.24
CA VAL A 67 -2.90 -7.14 -4.56
C VAL A 67 -2.55 -8.55 -4.08
N GLU A 68 -3.23 -9.02 -3.04
CA GLU A 68 -2.96 -10.32 -2.42
C GLU A 68 -3.37 -11.50 -3.29
N SER A 69 -4.36 -11.30 -4.15
CA SER A 69 -4.89 -12.35 -5.01
C SER A 69 -5.34 -11.80 -6.36
N ARG A 70 -5.26 -12.64 -7.39
CA ARG A 70 -5.90 -12.35 -8.69
C ARG A 70 -7.42 -12.32 -8.60
N ALA A 71 -7.98 -12.94 -7.56
CA ALA A 71 -9.40 -12.87 -7.25
C ALA A 71 -9.77 -11.58 -6.52
N SER A 72 -8.81 -10.75 -6.12
CA SER A 72 -9.10 -9.47 -5.50
C SER A 72 -9.63 -8.45 -6.52
N GLN A 73 -10.22 -7.37 -6.02
CA GLN A 73 -10.55 -6.17 -6.77
C GLN A 73 -10.04 -4.95 -6.01
N LEU A 74 -9.58 -3.94 -6.75
CA LEU A 74 -9.28 -2.62 -6.21
C LEU A 74 -10.46 -1.68 -6.41
N ILE A 75 -10.82 -0.98 -5.35
CA ILE A 75 -11.94 -0.04 -5.33
C ILE A 75 -11.45 1.28 -4.76
N ALA A 76 -11.69 2.37 -5.49
CA ALA A 76 -11.55 3.72 -4.96
C ALA A 76 -12.89 4.16 -4.35
N VAL A 77 -12.88 4.44 -3.05
CA VAL A 77 -14.08 4.83 -2.30
C VAL A 77 -13.89 6.24 -1.75
N THR A 78 -14.70 7.18 -2.21
CA THR A 78 -14.64 8.60 -1.79
C THR A 78 -15.79 8.93 -0.85
N LEU A 79 -15.47 9.33 0.39
CA LEU A 79 -16.44 9.54 1.46
C LEU A 79 -16.22 10.88 2.18
N PRO A 80 -17.27 11.56 2.63
CA PRO A 80 -17.13 12.74 3.47
C PRO A 80 -16.65 12.39 4.87
N LEU A 81 -15.93 13.30 5.52
CA LEU A 81 -15.61 13.20 6.94
C LEU A 81 -16.83 13.51 7.83
N PRO A 82 -16.95 12.89 9.03
CA PRO A 82 -16.11 11.80 9.53
C PRO A 82 -16.41 10.45 8.83
N VAL A 83 -15.36 9.72 8.42
CA VAL A 83 -15.50 8.41 7.76
C VAL A 83 -16.20 7.39 8.66
N GLY A 84 -15.85 7.38 9.96
CA GLY A 84 -16.34 6.41 10.93
C GLY A 84 -15.89 4.98 10.64
N VAL A 85 -14.62 4.80 10.29
CA VAL A 85 -13.99 3.49 10.09
C VAL A 85 -13.13 3.12 11.31
N VAL A 86 -13.20 1.86 11.73
CA VAL A 86 -12.27 1.23 12.67
C VAL A 86 -11.25 0.47 11.85
N LEU A 87 -9.97 0.80 12.05
CA LEU A 87 -8.86 0.22 11.32
C LEU A 87 -7.99 -0.59 12.27
N GLU A 88 -7.53 -1.73 11.80
CA GLU A 88 -6.62 -2.63 12.51
C GLU A 88 -5.33 -2.81 11.72
N GLU A 89 -4.20 -2.87 12.42
CA GLU A 89 -2.92 -3.29 11.86
C GLU A 89 -2.80 -4.80 12.00
N VAL A 90 -2.57 -5.49 10.89
CA VAL A 90 -2.37 -6.94 10.85
C VAL A 90 -0.94 -7.21 10.41
N ASP A 91 -0.20 -7.93 11.24
CA ASP A 91 1.13 -8.45 10.88
C ASP A 91 0.98 -9.41 9.70
N VAL A 92 1.84 -9.22 8.69
CA VAL A 92 1.93 -10.10 7.53
C VAL A 92 3.25 -10.84 7.68
N GLU A 93 3.19 -12.19 7.71
CA GLU A 93 4.41 -12.98 7.71
C GLU A 93 5.24 -12.60 6.48
N PRO A 94 6.46 -12.07 6.65
CA PRO A 94 7.32 -11.82 5.50
C PRO A 94 7.56 -13.15 4.80
N PRO A 95 7.68 -13.19 3.46
CA PRO A 95 8.03 -14.42 2.77
C PRO A 95 9.31 -14.97 3.40
N THR A 96 9.29 -16.26 3.77
CA THR A 96 10.35 -16.94 4.54
C THR A 96 11.72 -16.94 3.88
N SER A 97 11.80 -16.51 2.63
CA SER A 97 13.03 -16.28 1.88
C SER A 97 12.87 -15.08 0.96
N LEU A 98 13.59 -14.00 1.25
CA LEU A 98 13.95 -13.02 0.24
C LEU A 98 14.96 -13.69 -0.71
N PRO A 99 14.85 -13.53 -2.05
CA PRO A 99 15.98 -13.87 -2.91
C PRO A 99 17.21 -13.08 -2.45
N ASP A 100 18.37 -13.73 -2.34
CA ASP A 100 19.65 -13.10 -1.93
C ASP A 100 20.04 -11.88 -2.80
N GLU A 101 19.40 -11.74 -3.97
CA GLU A 101 19.58 -10.65 -4.95
C GLU A 101 18.38 -9.70 -5.08
N ALA A 102 17.39 -9.76 -4.19
CA ALA A 102 16.32 -8.76 -4.20
C ALA A 102 16.96 -7.38 -3.99
N ASP A 103 16.75 -6.46 -4.95
CA ASP A 103 17.16 -5.07 -4.77
C ASP A 103 16.55 -4.59 -3.44
N PRO A 104 17.30 -3.97 -2.53
CA PRO A 104 16.71 -3.36 -1.33
C PRO A 104 15.55 -2.40 -1.66
N ALA A 105 15.45 -1.90 -2.90
CA ALA A 105 14.28 -1.18 -3.41
C ALA A 105 13.04 -2.08 -3.63
N ASP A 106 13.20 -3.36 -3.97
CA ASP A 106 12.11 -4.33 -4.15
C ASP A 106 11.63 -4.89 -2.80
N ALA A 107 12.53 -5.04 -1.82
CA ALA A 107 12.18 -5.39 -0.44
C ALA A 107 11.36 -4.31 0.27
N LYS A 108 11.34 -3.07 -0.25
CA LYS A 108 10.48 -1.97 0.20
C LYS A 108 8.99 -2.27 0.04
N TRP A 109 8.64 -3.18 -0.87
CA TRP A 109 7.26 -3.49 -1.24
C TRP A 109 6.70 -4.74 -0.57
N LEU A 110 7.46 -5.41 0.29
CA LEU A 110 6.92 -6.51 1.09
C LEU A 110 6.19 -5.92 2.30
N PRO A 111 4.86 -5.94 2.33
CA PRO A 111 4.13 -5.46 3.48
C PRO A 111 4.51 -6.36 4.65
N ARG A 112 5.21 -5.81 5.65
CA ARG A 112 5.39 -6.48 6.96
C ARG A 112 4.12 -6.38 7.80
N THR A 113 3.30 -5.38 7.47
CA THR A 113 2.02 -5.09 8.09
C THR A 113 1.06 -4.64 6.99
N ARG A 114 -0.23 -4.87 7.20
CA ARG A 114 -1.30 -4.32 6.38
C ARG A 114 -2.36 -3.69 7.28
N VAL A 115 -3.02 -2.67 6.78
CA VAL A 115 -4.13 -2.02 7.49
C VAL A 115 -5.44 -2.53 6.91
N VAL A 116 -6.31 -3.05 7.77
CA VAL A 116 -7.60 -3.61 7.38
C VAL A 116 -8.75 -2.85 8.04
N VAL A 117 -9.90 -2.81 7.37
CA VAL A 117 -11.15 -2.34 7.95
C VAL A 117 -11.68 -3.40 8.89
N ASP A 118 -11.60 -3.17 10.20
CA ASP A 118 -12.15 -4.10 11.20
C ASP A 118 -13.65 -3.85 11.43
N ASP A 119 -14.08 -2.60 11.48
CA ASP A 119 -15.50 -2.29 11.70
C ASP A 119 -15.88 -0.91 11.14
N LEU A 120 -17.19 -0.67 11.00
CA LEU A 120 -17.76 0.59 10.55
C LEU A 120 -18.73 1.14 11.59
N SER A 121 -18.48 2.36 12.03
CA SER A 121 -19.38 3.08 12.93
C SER A 121 -20.68 3.41 12.19
N PRO A 122 -21.88 3.07 12.73
CA PRO A 122 -23.16 3.37 12.10
C PRO A 122 -23.39 4.86 11.81
N GLU A 123 -22.73 5.75 12.56
CA GLU A 123 -22.85 7.19 12.39
C GLU A 123 -21.90 7.76 11.32
N GLY A 124 -20.89 6.99 10.92
CA GLY A 124 -19.91 7.37 9.91
C GLY A 124 -20.46 7.37 8.50
N SER A 125 -19.83 8.14 7.61
CA SER A 125 -20.20 8.13 6.20
C SER A 125 -19.95 6.78 5.54
N ALA A 126 -18.94 6.02 5.98
CA ALA A 126 -18.64 4.70 5.45
C ALA A 126 -19.80 3.70 5.61
N ALA A 127 -20.41 3.66 6.80
CA ALA A 127 -21.56 2.77 7.05
C ALA A 127 -22.82 3.23 6.29
N LYS A 128 -23.02 4.54 6.15
CA LYS A 128 -24.18 5.13 5.47
C LYS A 128 -24.13 4.93 3.96
N ASP A 129 -22.95 5.03 3.38
CA ASP A 129 -22.71 4.82 1.94
C ASP A 129 -22.71 3.33 1.58
N GLY A 130 -22.18 2.47 2.47
CA GLY A 130 -22.23 1.02 2.32
C GLY A 130 -21.24 0.42 1.31
N THR A 131 -20.37 1.24 0.71
CA THR A 131 -19.35 0.76 -0.23
C THR A 131 -18.16 0.09 0.48
N LEU A 132 -17.68 0.64 1.60
CA LEU A 132 -16.66 0.02 2.44
C LEU A 132 -17.24 -1.16 3.21
N GLN A 133 -16.43 -2.19 3.42
CA GLN A 133 -16.82 -3.40 4.13
C GLN A 133 -15.74 -3.85 5.11
N LYS A 134 -16.15 -4.55 6.17
CA LYS A 134 -15.24 -5.25 7.06
C LYS A 134 -14.39 -6.25 6.26
N GLY A 135 -13.09 -6.25 6.50
CA GLY A 135 -12.11 -7.10 5.82
C GLY A 135 -11.44 -6.45 4.61
N ASP A 136 -11.88 -5.26 4.18
CA ASP A 136 -11.18 -4.50 3.15
C ASP A 136 -9.75 -4.15 3.59
N VAL A 137 -8.77 -4.39 2.71
CA VAL A 137 -7.38 -3.99 2.95
C VAL A 137 -7.16 -2.59 2.40
N VAL A 138 -6.74 -1.64 3.23
CA VAL A 138 -6.44 -0.27 2.80
C VAL A 138 -5.07 -0.25 2.12
N ARG A 139 -5.06 -0.02 0.80
CA ARG A 139 -3.87 0.06 -0.07
C ARG A 139 -3.34 1.48 -0.24
N GLY A 140 -4.21 2.47 -0.11
CA GLY A 140 -3.81 3.87 -0.13
C GLY A 140 -4.90 4.82 0.34
N VAL A 141 -4.49 6.05 0.60
CA VAL A 141 -5.35 7.16 0.97
C VAL A 141 -4.98 8.36 0.11
N VAL A 142 -5.94 9.00 -0.55
CA VAL A 142 -5.71 10.33 -1.10
C VAL A 142 -5.65 11.30 0.07
N ALA A 143 -4.44 11.77 0.36
CA ALA A 143 -4.13 12.66 1.46
C ALA A 143 -3.93 14.09 0.93
N THR A 144 -4.24 15.04 1.80
CA THR A 144 -4.02 16.46 1.53
C THR A 144 -2.68 16.88 2.13
N THR A 145 -1.85 17.59 1.38
CA THR A 145 -0.57 18.12 1.86
C THR A 145 -0.30 19.52 1.33
N MET A 146 0.58 20.24 2.01
CA MET A 146 1.04 21.56 1.58
C MET A 146 2.35 21.44 0.85
N VAL A 147 2.39 21.97 -0.38
CA VAL A 147 3.61 22.09 -1.17
C VAL A 147 3.91 23.54 -1.47
N MET A 148 5.19 23.88 -1.52
CA MET A 148 5.63 25.22 -1.94
C MET A 148 5.72 25.25 -3.45
N THR A 149 4.99 26.18 -4.08
CA THR A 149 5.03 26.42 -5.52
C THR A 149 5.85 27.67 -5.81
N TYR A 150 6.69 27.61 -6.83
CA TYR A 150 7.53 28.75 -7.26
C TYR A 150 7.26 29.02 -8.74
N PRO A 151 6.50 30.09 -9.06
CA PRO A 151 6.40 30.55 -10.43
C PRO A 151 7.80 30.80 -11.01
N THR A 152 8.07 30.32 -12.22
CA THR A 152 9.41 30.33 -12.83
C THR A 152 10.07 31.73 -12.85
N TRP A 153 9.28 32.79 -13.03
CA TRP A 153 9.74 34.18 -12.94
C TRP A 153 10.23 34.57 -11.54
N GLN A 154 9.59 34.07 -10.48
CA GLN A 154 9.97 34.37 -9.09
C GLN A 154 11.28 33.68 -8.70
N LEU A 155 11.60 32.51 -9.25
CA LEU A 155 12.91 31.88 -9.05
C LEU A 155 14.07 32.75 -9.56
N MET A 156 13.87 33.45 -10.68
CA MET A 156 14.89 34.34 -11.24
C MET A 156 15.02 35.67 -10.50
N GLY A 157 13.94 36.15 -9.87
CA GLY A 157 13.89 37.43 -9.16
C GLY A 157 14.08 37.35 -7.64
N GLY A 158 14.32 36.16 -7.08
CA GLY A 158 14.43 35.96 -5.62
C GLY A 158 13.10 36.02 -4.86
N GLY A 159 12.00 35.69 -5.53
CA GLY A 159 10.65 35.69 -4.95
C GLY A 159 10.40 34.54 -3.96
N VAL A 160 9.51 34.78 -3.00
CA VAL A 160 9.08 33.78 -2.02
C VAL A 160 8.00 32.89 -2.65
N GLY A 161 8.17 31.57 -2.55
CA GLY A 161 7.18 30.61 -3.03
C GLY A 161 5.83 30.77 -2.34
N ARG A 162 4.77 30.25 -2.97
CA ARG A 162 3.40 30.27 -2.42
C ARG A 162 3.00 28.87 -1.97
N PRO A 163 2.53 28.70 -0.73
CA PRO A 163 2.00 27.40 -0.31
C PRO A 163 0.72 27.09 -1.09
N LYS A 164 0.62 25.88 -1.62
CA LYS A 164 -0.58 25.33 -2.28
C LYS A 164 -0.92 24.00 -1.63
N VAL A 165 -2.20 23.84 -1.32
CA VAL A 165 -2.76 22.55 -0.87
C VAL A 165 -2.90 21.65 -2.09
N VAL A 166 -2.44 20.41 -1.95
CA VAL A 166 -2.51 19.40 -3.01
C VAL A 166 -2.95 18.06 -2.48
N ARG A 167 -3.60 17.29 -3.35
CA ARG A 167 -4.04 15.92 -3.14
C ARG A 167 -3.03 14.96 -3.74
N VAL A 168 -2.49 14.09 -2.88
CA VAL A 168 -1.49 13.09 -3.25
C VAL A 168 -1.92 11.71 -2.77
N LEU A 169 -1.54 10.67 -3.50
CA LEU A 169 -1.76 9.31 -3.06
C LEU A 169 -0.71 8.92 -2.00
N ALA A 170 -1.15 8.75 -0.76
CA ALA A 170 -0.37 8.15 0.31
C ALA A 170 -0.57 6.63 0.30
N ARG A 171 0.41 5.88 -0.21
CA ARG A 171 0.39 4.41 -0.20
C ARG A 171 0.59 3.87 1.21
N THR A 172 -0.24 2.91 1.61
CA THR A 172 -0.27 2.34 2.96
C THR A 172 0.32 0.93 3.04
N ASP A 173 0.69 0.34 1.90
CA ASP A 173 1.38 -0.95 1.83
C ASP A 173 2.64 -0.97 2.72
N GLY A 174 2.67 -1.86 3.72
CA GLY A 174 3.80 -2.00 4.64
C GLY A 174 4.02 -0.82 5.58
N ARG A 175 3.06 0.10 5.69
CA ARG A 175 3.10 1.24 6.62
C ARG A 175 2.32 0.91 7.90
N PRO A 176 2.74 1.44 9.05
CA PRO A 176 1.99 1.29 10.29
C PRO A 176 0.64 2.00 10.21
N LEU A 177 -0.32 1.54 11.01
CA LEU A 177 -1.67 2.07 11.11
C LEU A 177 -1.70 3.57 11.37
N ASP A 178 -0.80 4.08 12.21
CA ASP A 178 -0.74 5.52 12.50
C ASP A 178 -0.50 6.35 11.23
N PHE A 179 0.33 5.87 10.29
CA PHE A 179 0.52 6.55 9.00
C PHE A 179 -0.80 6.68 8.23
N THR A 180 -1.57 5.59 8.14
CA THR A 180 -2.88 5.56 7.47
C THR A 180 -3.88 6.51 8.14
N VAL A 181 -3.95 6.48 9.48
CA VAL A 181 -4.84 7.37 10.26
C VAL A 181 -4.45 8.83 10.06
N GLN A 182 -3.15 9.16 10.09
CA GLN A 182 -2.68 10.52 9.83
C GLN A 182 -3.02 10.96 8.41
N ALA A 183 -2.82 10.10 7.40
CA ALA A 183 -3.18 10.39 6.01
C ALA A 183 -4.67 10.73 5.87
N ILE A 184 -5.56 9.97 6.50
CA ILE A 184 -7.02 10.27 6.53
C ILE A 184 -7.29 11.64 7.16
N ARG A 185 -6.64 11.94 8.29
CA ARG A 185 -6.85 13.19 9.05
C ARG A 185 -6.44 14.45 8.29
N THR A 186 -5.49 14.36 7.36
CA THR A 186 -5.08 15.52 6.56
C THR A 186 -6.25 16.16 5.80
N ASN A 187 -7.25 15.36 5.43
CA ASN A 187 -8.44 15.83 4.71
C ASN A 187 -9.45 16.58 5.61
N ALA A 188 -9.21 16.65 6.92
CA ALA A 188 -10.00 17.46 7.87
C ALA A 188 -9.48 18.91 7.98
N GLY A 189 -8.38 19.24 7.28
CA GLY A 189 -7.76 20.56 7.33
C GLY A 189 -8.68 21.67 6.82
N ARG A 190 -8.40 22.90 7.27
CA ARG A 190 -9.19 24.11 6.90
C ARG A 190 -9.33 24.31 5.39
N ASP A 191 -8.30 23.93 4.65
CA ASP A 191 -8.20 24.15 3.21
C ASP A 191 -8.44 22.85 2.40
N ALA A 192 -8.90 21.78 3.06
CA ALA A 192 -9.35 20.54 2.42
C ALA A 192 -10.86 20.57 2.15
N ASP A 193 -11.34 19.74 1.22
CA ASP A 193 -12.76 19.63 0.85
C ASP A 193 -13.59 18.76 1.81
N GLY A 194 -12.94 18.18 2.83
CA GLY A 194 -13.59 17.28 3.79
C GLY A 194 -13.89 15.89 3.23
N MET A 195 -13.40 15.55 2.04
CA MET A 195 -13.58 14.24 1.41
C MET A 195 -12.30 13.41 1.56
N VAL A 196 -12.46 12.10 1.75
CA VAL A 196 -11.37 11.13 1.80
C VAL A 196 -11.62 10.09 0.72
N THR A 197 -10.63 9.89 -0.15
CA THR A 197 -10.63 8.74 -1.07
C THR A 197 -9.73 7.65 -0.49
N LEU A 198 -10.31 6.50 -0.16
CA LEU A 198 -9.60 5.29 0.24
C LEU A 198 -9.48 4.36 -0.96
N ILE A 199 -8.28 3.82 -1.19
CA ILE A 199 -8.06 2.73 -2.14
C ILE A 199 -8.05 1.46 -1.33
N VAL A 200 -9.04 0.61 -1.57
CA VAL A 200 -9.20 -0.65 -0.85
C VAL A 200 -9.10 -1.83 -1.79
N GLU A 201 -8.45 -2.88 -1.30
CA GLU A 201 -8.51 -4.20 -1.91
C GLU A 201 -9.56 -5.04 -1.18
N ARG A 202 -10.38 -5.73 -1.97
CA ARG A 202 -11.38 -6.69 -1.48
C ARG A 202 -11.27 -7.99 -2.26
N LEU A 203 -11.41 -9.13 -1.61
CA LEU A 203 -11.59 -10.40 -2.32
C LEU A 203 -12.91 -10.36 -3.11
N ALA A 204 -12.89 -10.59 -4.42
CA ALA A 204 -14.12 -10.68 -5.18
C ALA A 204 -14.98 -11.85 -4.65
N PRO A 205 -16.31 -11.68 -4.60
CA PRO A 205 -17.23 -12.69 -4.10
C PRO A 205 -17.26 -13.97 -4.96
#